data_AF-A0A524J8Z1-F1
#
_entry.id   AF-A0A524J8Z1-F1
#
_cell.length_a   1.000
_cell.length_b   1.000
_cell.length_c   1.000
_cell.angle_alpha   90.00
_cell.angle_beta   90.00
_cell.angle_gamma   90.00
#
_symmetry.space_group_name_H-M   'P 1'
#
loop_
_entity.id
_entity.type
_entity.pdbx_description
1 polymer ?
#
loop_
_entity_poly.entity_id
_entity_poly.type
_entity_poly.pdbx_seq_one_letter_code
_entity_poly.pdbx_strand_id
1 'polypeptide(L)'
;MVHITDQTRGVSNAQSCGPRWKLPTIKVLIILTHLAIRWVLLQPGINTAVVGGRRSEQVEDNIAALNGDIPQQLFDQMTAISDTVIRHIPDFDNMFSYYP
;
A
#
# COMPACT_ATOMS: atom_id res chain seq x y z
N MET A 1 47.60 10.94 -41.67
CA MET A 1 48.11 10.71 -40.31
C MET A 1 46.89 10.60 -39.40
N VAL A 2 46.90 9.58 -38.54
CA VAL A 2 45.88 9.19 -37.54
C VAL A 2 44.71 8.32 -38.06
N HIS A 3 44.90 7.02 -37.81
CA HIS A 3 43.90 5.97 -37.69
C HIS A 3 42.88 6.25 -36.56
N ILE A 4 41.77 5.52 -36.58
CA ILE A 4 41.08 4.84 -35.45
C ILE A 4 39.54 5.00 -35.62
N THR A 5 38.64 4.03 -35.47
CA THR A 5 38.62 2.55 -35.40
C THR A 5 37.13 2.19 -35.40
N ASP A 6 36.73 1.21 -36.20
CA ASP A 6 35.45 0.51 -36.10
C ASP A 6 35.46 -0.40 -34.85
N GLN A 7 34.46 -0.25 -33.98
CA GLN A 7 33.93 -1.36 -33.18
C GLN A 7 32.43 -1.18 -32.98
N THR A 8 31.68 -1.65 -33.96
CA THR A 8 30.31 -2.15 -33.76
C THR A 8 30.37 -3.50 -33.03
N ARG A 9 29.97 -3.53 -31.75
CA ARG A 9 29.68 -4.77 -31.03
C ARG A 9 28.44 -4.61 -30.15
N GLY A 10 27.50 -5.53 -30.34
CA GLY A 10 26.68 -6.05 -29.23
C GLY A 10 25.31 -5.42 -29.06
N VAL A 11 24.37 -5.84 -29.88
CA VAL A 11 22.94 -5.86 -29.54
C VAL A 11 22.72 -6.84 -28.38
N SER A 12 21.67 -6.60 -27.58
CA SER A 12 21.07 -7.47 -26.56
C SER A 12 21.61 -7.38 -25.13
N ASN A 13 20.89 -6.64 -24.27
CA ASN A 13 20.54 -7.19 -22.96
C ASN A 13 19.16 -6.70 -22.52
N ALA A 14 18.17 -7.57 -22.70
CA ALA A 14 16.84 -7.47 -22.13
C ALA A 14 16.90 -7.97 -20.69
N GLN A 15 16.75 -7.10 -19.69
CA GLN A 15 16.32 -7.51 -18.35
C GLN A 15 15.78 -6.31 -17.55
N SER A 16 14.59 -5.81 -17.90
CA SER A 16 13.76 -5.03 -16.96
C SER A 16 12.91 -6.02 -16.16
N CYS A 17 13.47 -6.54 -15.07
CA CYS A 17 12.79 -7.47 -14.18
C CYS A 17 12.01 -6.68 -13.11
N GLY A 18 10.68 -6.67 -13.22
CA GLY A 18 9.78 -6.13 -12.20
C GLY A 18 8.46 -5.66 -12.82
N PRO A 19 7.29 -6.01 -12.25
CA PRO A 19 6.02 -5.51 -12.75
C PRO A 19 6.01 -3.99 -12.55
N ARG A 20 6.00 -3.26 -13.67
CA ARG A 20 5.78 -1.80 -13.69
C ARG A 20 4.35 -1.55 -13.28
N TRP A 21 4.13 -1.30 -11.99
CA TRP A 21 2.85 -0.89 -11.40
C TRP A 21 2.38 0.40 -12.08
N LYS A 22 1.62 0.26 -13.17
CA LYS A 22 0.87 1.36 -13.76
C LYS A 22 -0.37 1.56 -12.88
N LEU A 23 -0.20 2.29 -11.78
CA LEU A 23 -1.35 2.74 -11.00
C LEU A 23 -2.19 3.66 -11.89
N PRO A 24 -3.50 3.40 -12.08
CA PRO A 24 -4.37 4.36 -12.74
C PRO A 24 -4.25 5.69 -12.00
N THR A 25 -4.00 6.77 -12.73
CA THR A 25 -3.68 8.09 -12.17
C THR A 25 -4.95 8.73 -11.62
N ILE A 26 -5.45 8.19 -10.52
CA ILE A 26 -6.51 8.80 -9.73
C ILE A 26 -5.85 9.93 -8.93
N LYS A 27 -5.89 11.16 -9.46
CA LYS A 27 -5.55 12.35 -8.68
C LYS A 27 -6.72 12.67 -7.75
N VAL A 28 -6.83 11.94 -6.66
CA VAL A 28 -7.67 12.35 -5.53
C VAL A 28 -6.73 12.63 -4.36
N LEU A 29 -6.78 13.83 -3.82
CA LEU A 29 -6.03 14.22 -2.64
C LEU A 29 -6.72 13.61 -1.42
N ILE A 30 -6.45 12.33 -1.15
CA ILE A 30 -6.92 11.64 0.06
C ILE A 30 -5.77 11.57 1.05
N ILE A 31 -6.07 11.92 2.30
CA ILE A 31 -5.15 11.75 3.42
C ILE A 31 -5.04 10.24 3.70
N LEU A 32 -3.83 9.68 3.61
CA LEU A 32 -3.60 8.24 3.76
C LEU A 32 -4.09 7.71 5.10
N THR A 33 -3.94 8.49 6.17
CA THR A 33 -4.45 8.15 7.50
C THR A 33 -5.97 7.93 7.48
N HIS A 34 -6.71 8.78 6.77
CA HIS A 34 -8.17 8.66 6.68
C HIS A 34 -8.57 7.40 5.91
N LEU A 35 -7.90 7.13 4.78
CA LEU A 35 -8.10 5.91 4.01
C LEU A 35 -7.83 4.67 4.85
N ALA A 36 -6.73 4.66 5.61
CA ALA A 36 -6.36 3.52 6.46
C ALA A 36 -7.37 3.28 7.58
N ILE A 37 -7.78 4.32 8.32
CA ILE A 37 -8.77 4.21 9.41
C ILE A 37 -10.09 3.65 8.88
N ARG A 38 -10.60 4.19 7.76
CA ARG A 38 -11.86 3.70 7.16
C ARG A 38 -11.72 2.28 6.61
N TRP A 39 -10.60 1.96 5.96
CA TRP A 39 -10.38 0.62 5.43
C TRP A 39 -10.39 -0.44 6.53
N VAL A 40 -9.78 -0.16 7.69
CA VAL A 40 -9.81 -1.05 8.87
C VAL A 40 -11.24 -1.25 9.35
N LEU A 41 -12.02 -0.17 9.50
CA LEU A 41 -13.43 -0.25 9.93
C LEU A 41 -14.35 -0.97 8.94
N LEU A 42 -13.96 -1.06 7.66
CA LEU A 42 -14.72 -1.80 6.63
C LEU A 42 -14.41 -3.30 6.61
N GLN A 43 -13.38 -3.77 7.33
CA GLN A 43 -13.02 -5.18 7.29
C GLN A 43 -14.08 -6.06 7.99
N PRO A 44 -14.37 -7.25 7.44
CA PRO A 44 -15.26 -8.20 8.10
C PRO A 44 -14.79 -8.53 9.52
N GLY A 45 -15.71 -8.50 10.47
CA GLY A 45 -15.42 -8.82 11.89
C GLY A 45 -14.81 -7.67 12.70
N ILE A 46 -14.49 -6.53 12.09
CA ILE A 46 -14.02 -5.35 12.82
C ILE A 46 -15.22 -4.45 13.15
N ASN A 47 -15.49 -4.29 14.45
CA ASN A 47 -16.56 -3.44 14.97
C ASN A 47 -16.04 -2.11 15.56
N THR A 48 -14.73 -2.01 15.78
CA THR A 48 -14.08 -0.86 16.40
C THR A 48 -12.62 -0.81 15.99
N ALA A 49 -12.09 0.39 15.81
CA ALA A 49 -10.67 0.65 15.61
C ALA A 49 -10.14 1.55 16.73
N VAL A 50 -9.04 1.15 17.35
CA VAL A 50 -8.32 1.99 18.32
C VAL A 50 -7.20 2.71 17.57
N VAL A 51 -7.36 4.02 17.38
CA VAL A 51 -6.42 4.84 16.63
C VAL A 51 -5.64 5.74 17.59
N GLY A 52 -4.31 5.66 17.55
CA GLY A 52 -3.44 6.48 18.40
C GLY A 52 -3.32 7.93 17.92
N GLY A 53 -3.19 8.86 18.86
CA GLY A 53 -2.84 10.27 18.63
C GLY A 53 -2.05 10.80 19.82
N ARG A 54 -0.96 11.54 19.57
CA ARG A 54 -0.11 12.11 20.64
C ARG A 54 -0.41 13.59 20.91
N ARG A 55 -1.18 14.23 20.03
CA ARG A 55 -1.60 15.63 20.12
C ARG A 55 -3.07 15.76 19.74
N SER A 56 -3.74 16.79 20.23
CA SER A 56 -5.15 17.09 19.96
C SER A 56 -5.46 17.12 18.47
N GLU A 57 -4.62 17.76 17.66
CA GLU A 57 -4.87 17.92 16.22
C GLU A 57 -4.85 16.58 15.49
N GLN A 58 -4.05 15.62 15.97
CA GLN A 58 -4.03 14.27 15.41
C GLN A 58 -5.31 13.50 15.74
N VAL A 59 -5.86 13.72 16.95
CA VAL A 59 -7.12 13.09 17.36
C VAL A 59 -8.27 13.67 16.54
N GLU A 60 -8.30 14.99 16.35
CA GLU A 60 -9.28 15.66 15.48
C GLU A 60 -9.19 15.17 14.03
N ASP A 61 -7.98 15.04 13.49
CA ASP A 61 -7.78 14.50 12.14
C ASP A 61 -8.20 13.02 12.01
N ASN A 62 -7.91 12.20 13.02
CA ASN A 62 -8.38 10.81 13.07
C ASN A 62 -9.92 10.72 13.09
N ILE A 63 -10.60 11.63 13.80
CA ILE A 63 -12.07 11.70 13.82
C ILE A 63 -12.59 12.14 12.44
N ALA A 64 -11.91 13.11 11.81
CA ALA A 64 -12.28 13.61 10.48
C ALA A 64 -12.23 12.53 9.40
N ALA A 65 -11.48 11.43 9.61
CA ALA A 65 -11.46 10.27 8.73
C ALA A 65 -12.83 9.64 8.45
N LEU A 66 -13.80 9.82 9.36
CA LEU A 66 -15.15 9.26 9.17
C LEU A 66 -16.00 10.07 8.20
N ASN A 67 -15.54 11.26 7.80
CA ASN A 67 -16.27 12.17 6.94
C ASN A 67 -15.85 12.04 5.46
N GLY A 68 -16.66 12.62 4.58
CA GLY A 68 -16.40 12.68 3.14
C GLY A 68 -16.57 11.36 2.42
N ASP A 69 -16.37 11.38 1.11
CA ASP A 69 -16.50 10.20 0.25
C ASP A 69 -15.12 9.71 -0.18
N ILE A 70 -14.87 8.41 0.03
CA ILE A 70 -13.71 7.72 -0.52
C ILE A 70 -14.22 6.70 -1.54
N PRO A 71 -13.75 6.76 -2.80
CA PRO A 71 -14.15 5.80 -3.82
C PRO A 71 -13.88 4.36 -3.40
N GLN A 72 -14.86 3.47 -3.61
CA GLN A 72 -14.75 2.04 -3.28
C GLN A 72 -13.50 1.39 -3.88
N GLN A 73 -13.14 1.78 -5.10
CA GLN A 73 -11.93 1.28 -5.79
C GLN A 73 -10.65 1.43 -4.96
N LEU A 74 -10.53 2.47 -4.12
CA LEU A 74 -9.36 2.65 -3.26
C LEU A 74 -9.35 1.66 -2.09
N PHE A 75 -10.52 1.33 -1.54
CA PHE A 75 -10.61 0.27 -0.54
C PHE A 75 -10.27 -1.09 -1.15
N ASP A 76 -10.72 -1.37 -2.38
CA ASP A 76 -10.40 -2.61 -3.09
C ASP A 76 -8.88 -2.72 -3.33
N GLN A 77 -8.22 -1.61 -3.67
CA GLN A 77 -6.76 -1.55 -3.80
C GLN A 77 -6.04 -1.79 -2.47
N MET A 78 -6.51 -1.18 -1.38
CA MET A 78 -5.98 -1.41 -0.04
C MET A 78 -6.09 -2.89 0.37
N THR A 79 -7.25 -3.52 0.10
CA THR A 79 -7.46 -4.95 0.35
C THR A 79 -6.48 -5.81 -0.44
N ALA A 80 -6.33 -5.55 -1.75
CA ALA A 80 -5.40 -6.32 -2.59
C ALA A 80 -3.93 -6.20 -2.12
N ILE A 81 -3.52 -5.03 -1.62
CA ILE A 81 -2.20 -4.83 -1.01
C ILE A 81 -2.11 -5.63 0.30
N SER A 82 -3.11 -5.50 1.19
CA SER A 82 -3.16 -6.20 2.48
C SER A 82 -3.06 -7.72 2.30
N ASP A 83 -3.85 -8.29 1.40
CA ASP A 83 -3.85 -9.72 1.06
C ASP A 83 -2.49 -10.21 0.56
N THR A 84 -1.73 -9.31 -0.07
CA THR A 84 -0.37 -9.62 -0.53
C THR A 84 0.63 -9.60 0.62
N VAL A 85 0.50 -8.65 1.54
CA VAL A 85 1.39 -8.50 2.69
C VAL A 85 1.16 -9.60 3.72
N ILE A 86 -0.09 -9.99 3.99
CA ILE A 86 -0.43 -10.98 5.04
C ILE A 86 0.32 -12.31 4.86
N ARG A 87 0.59 -12.72 3.62
CA ARG A 87 1.36 -13.93 3.28
C ARG A 87 2.83 -13.89 3.73
N HIS A 88 3.33 -12.71 4.04
CA HIS A 88 4.70 -12.46 4.46
C HIS A 88 4.78 -12.05 5.93
N ILE A 89 3.64 -11.93 6.63
CA ILE A 89 3.64 -11.63 8.06
C ILE A 89 4.07 -12.92 8.78
N PRO A 90 5.23 -12.90 9.44
CA PRO A 90 5.67 -14.04 10.23
C PRO A 90 4.71 -14.27 11.39
N ASP A 91 4.35 -15.54 11.62
CA ASP A 91 3.53 -15.94 12.76
C ASP A 91 4.39 -15.98 14.02
N PHE A 92 4.69 -14.79 14.56
CA PHE A 92 5.44 -14.65 15.81
C PHE A 92 4.54 -14.61 17.04
N ASP A 93 3.24 -14.37 16.85
CA ASP A 93 2.34 -13.97 17.94
C ASP A 93 1.42 -15.09 18.40
N ASN A 94 1.38 -16.22 17.69
CA ASN A 94 0.75 -17.42 18.22
C ASN A 94 1.73 -18.23 19.06
N MET A 95 2.12 -17.68 20.23
CA MET A 95 2.98 -18.40 21.18
C MET A 95 2.41 -19.77 21.62
N PHE A 96 1.11 -20.00 21.37
CA PHE A 96 0.39 -21.23 21.70
C PHE A 96 0.08 -22.12 20.49
N SER A 97 0.44 -21.72 19.26
CA SER A 97 0.09 -22.42 18.00
C SER A 97 -1.39 -22.82 17.88
N TYR A 98 -2.31 -22.07 18.52
CA TYR A 98 -3.75 -22.33 18.48
C TYR A 98 -4.44 -21.47 17.42
N TYR A 99 -5.24 -22.09 16.55
CA TYR A 99 -6.04 -21.40 15.53
C TYR A 99 -7.51 -21.86 15.71
N PRO A 100 -8.41 -20.97 16.17
CA PRO A 100 -9.83 -21.29 16.35
C PRO A 100 -10.58 -21.50 15.02
#